data_AF-B4VSM2-F1
#
_entry.id   AF-B4VSM2-F1
#
_cell.length_a   1.000
_cell.length_b   1.000
_cell.length_c   1.000
_cell.angle_alpha   90.00
_cell.angle_beta   90.00
_cell.angle_gamma   90.00
#
_symmetry.space_group_name_H-M   'P 1'
#
loop_
_entity.id
_entity.type
_entity.pdbx_description
1 polymer ?
#
loop_
_entity_poly.entity_id
_entity_poly.type
_entity_poly.pdbx_seq_one_letter_code
_entity_poly.pdbx_strand_id
1 'polypeptide(L)' 'MTRFGINLQFVEPDTILQAGDEVVLIPPVSGG' A
#
# COMPACT_ATOMS: atom_id res chain seq x y z
N MET A 1 -4.06 6.63 9.79
CA MET A 1 -4.65 6.03 8.57
C MET A 1 -3.65 5.04 8.00
N THR A 2 -4.02 3.77 7.89
CA THR A 2 -3.19 2.73 7.24
C THR A 2 -3.17 2.98 5.74
N ARG A 3 -2.02 2.83 5.09
CA ARG A 3 -1.87 2.99 3.63
C ARG A 3 -1.25 1.73 3.03
N PHE A 4 -1.51 1.52 1.74
CA PHE A 4 -0.92 0.44 0.96
C PHE A 4 -0.15 0.99 -0.23
N GLY A 5 0.84 0.24 -0.68
CA GLY A 5 1.52 0.48 -1.94
C GLY A 5 1.62 -0.78 -2.78
N ILE A 6 1.53 -0.61 -4.10
CA ILE A 6 1.78 -1.66 -5.11
C ILE A 6 2.80 -1.11 -6.10
N ASN A 7 3.84 -1.87 -6.42
CA ASN A 7 4.83 -1.51 -7.46
C ASN A 7 5.32 -0.05 -7.33
N LEU A 8 5.71 0.34 -6.10
CA LEU A 8 6.19 1.68 -5.71
C LEU A 8 5.15 2.82 -5.79
N GLN A 9 3.87 2.51 -5.94
CA GLN A 9 2.78 3.49 -6.04
C GLN A 9 1.79 3.33 -4.87
N PHE A 10 1.29 4.44 -4.33
CA PHE A 10 0.22 4.42 -3.33
C PHE A 10 -1.12 4.04 -3.99
N VAL A 11 -1.92 3.23 -3.30
CA VAL A 11 -3.19 2.72 -3.82
C VAL A 11 -4.29 2.72 -2.75
N GLU A 12 -5.54 2.67 -3.21
CA GLU A 12 -6.71 2.43 -2.36
C GLU A 12 -6.73 0.96 -1.87
N PRO A 13 -7.30 0.70 -0.67
CA PRO A 13 -7.25 -0.62 -0.04
C PRO A 13 -8.06 -1.71 -0.76
N ASP A 14 -8.97 -1.36 -1.66
CA ASP A 14 -9.80 -2.28 -2.45
C ASP A 14 -9.24 -2.55 -3.85
N THR A 15 -8.01 -2.10 -4.13
CA THR A 15 -7.31 -2.37 -5.39
C THR A 15 -7.12 -3.88 -5.61
N ILE A 16 -7.59 -4.40 -6.75
CA ILE A 16 -7.46 -5.82 -7.11
C ILE A 16 -6.01 -6.12 -7.51
N LEU A 17 -5.35 -7.00 -6.76
CA LEU A 17 -3.98 -7.46 -7.05
C LEU A 17 -3.94 -8.34 -8.30
N GLN A 18 -2.88 -8.18 -9.07
CA GLN A 18 -2.51 -9.09 -10.15
C GLN A 18 -1.39 -10.02 -9.70
N ALA A 19 -1.31 -11.20 -10.32
CA ALA A 19 -0.22 -12.14 -10.04
C ALA A 19 1.13 -11.50 -10.39
N GLY A 20 2.04 -11.45 -9.42
CA GLY A 20 3.36 -10.84 -9.56
C GLY A 20 3.47 -9.42 -9.01
N ASP A 21 2.38 -8.81 -8.55
CA ASP A 21 2.43 -7.50 -7.89
C ASP A 21 3.16 -7.56 -6.54
N GLU A 22 4.03 -6.59 -6.28
CA GLU A 22 4.66 -6.40 -4.98
C GLU A 22 3.81 -5.47 -4.12
N VAL A 23 3.29 -5.98 -3.01
CA VAL A 23 2.44 -5.23 -2.07
C VAL A 23 3.21 -4.87 -0.79
N VAL A 24 3.06 -3.63 -0.34
CA VAL A 24 3.61 -3.15 0.93
C VAL A 24 2.53 -2.55 1.83
N LEU A 25 2.60 -2.88 3.12
CA LEU A 25 1.83 -2.23 4.17
C LEU A 25 2.62 -1.04 4.70
N ILE A 26 2.02 0.14 4.67
CA ILE A 26 2.61 1.37 5.21
C ILE A 26 1.86 1.69 6.51
N PRO A 27 2.46 1.42 7.68
CA PRO A 27 1.81 1.71 8.95
C PRO A 27 1.61 3.22 9.10
N PRO A 28 0.61 3.65 9.88
CA PRO A 28 0.43 5.06 10.18
C PRO A 28 1.71 5.60 10.83
N VAL A 29 2.30 6.62 10.20
CA VAL A 29 3.42 7.34 10.79
C VAL A 29 2.86 8.37 11.78
N SER A 30 3.21 8.23 13.05
CA SER A 30 3.06 9.29 14.04
C SER A 30 4.17 10.30 13.77
N GLY A 31 3.91 11.27 12.90
CA GLY A 31 4.85 12.35 12.60
C GLY A 31 5.29 13.01 13.92
N GLY A 32 6.58 12.92 14.20
CA GLY A 32 7.23 13.78 15.21
C GLY A 32 7.32 15.22 14.72
#